data_AF-A0A7Y2CET3-F1
#
_entry.id   AF-A0A7Y2CET3-F1
#
_cell.length_a   1.000
_cell.length_b   1.000
_cell.length_c   1.000
_cell.angle_alpha   90.00
_cell.angle_beta   90.00
_cell.angle_gamma   90.00
#
_symmetry.space_group_name_H-M   'P 1'
#
loop_
_entity.id
_entity.type
_entity.pdbx_description
1 polymer ?
#
loop_
_entity_poly.entity_id
_entity_poly.type
_entity_poly.pdbx_seq_one_letter_code
_entity_poly.pdbx_strand_id
1 'polypeptide(L)'
;MKKLTVLALSASFMAAPAFAGDLEAYCLEVTADGGDPSGCACLAESADDAMTEELLAVEGEADMEGLSDASKGAIAACWPDS
;
A
#
# COMPACT_ATOMS: atom_id res chain seq x y z
N MET A 1 -2.43 35.63 24.76
CA MET A 1 -1.17 35.37 24.06
C MET A 1 -0.49 34.13 24.67
N LYS A 2 -0.32 33.06 23.87
CA LYS A 2 0.48 31.82 24.06
C LYS A 2 0.10 30.93 22.84
N LYS A 3 0.55 31.21 21.61
CA LYS A 3 1.83 30.87 20.94
C LYS A 3 2.23 29.39 21.02
N LEU A 4 2.65 28.88 19.85
CA LEU A 4 3.31 27.59 19.50
C LEU A 4 2.28 26.52 19.09
N THR A 5 1.91 26.30 17.83
CA THR A 5 2.64 26.11 16.55
C THR A 5 3.69 25.01 16.57
N VAL A 6 3.53 24.08 15.61
CA VAL A 6 4.49 23.10 15.08
C VAL A 6 4.63 21.80 15.88
N LEU A 7 3.84 20.79 15.52
CA LEU A 7 4.39 19.44 15.39
C LEU A 7 4.66 19.22 13.91
N ALA A 8 5.93 19.42 13.54
CA ALA A 8 6.45 19.03 12.26
C ALA A 8 6.35 17.51 12.18
N LEU A 9 5.45 17.02 11.32
CA LEU A 9 5.56 15.68 10.76
C LEU A 9 6.79 15.74 9.84
N SER A 10 7.97 15.57 10.41
CA SER A 10 9.17 15.26 9.66
C SER A 10 8.98 13.85 9.11
N ALA A 11 8.20 13.76 8.02
CA ALA A 11 8.30 12.70 7.04
C ALA A 11 9.73 12.79 6.51
N SER A 12 10.63 12.09 7.21
CA SER A 12 11.93 11.80 6.69
C SER A 12 11.68 11.11 5.35
N PHE A 13 12.10 11.75 4.28
CA PHE A 13 12.30 11.17 2.96
C PHE A 13 13.24 9.96 3.13
N MET A 14 12.70 8.83 3.58
CA MET A 14 13.27 7.54 3.26
C MET A 14 12.93 7.35 1.80
N ALA A 15 13.95 7.08 0.99
CA ALA A 15 13.78 6.76 -0.42
C ALA A 15 12.62 5.78 -0.54
N ALA A 16 11.54 6.19 -1.23
CA ALA A 16 10.49 5.25 -1.59
C ALA A 16 11.20 4.08 -2.27
N PRO A 17 11.02 2.84 -1.80
CA PRO A 17 11.70 1.70 -2.38
C PRO A 17 11.37 1.68 -3.87
N ALA A 18 12.34 1.38 -4.71
CA ALA A 18 12.12 1.32 -6.17
C ALA A 18 10.92 0.41 -6.54
N PHE A 19 10.62 -0.55 -5.65
CA PHE A 19 9.51 -1.49 -5.74
C PHE A 19 8.12 -0.91 -5.40
N ALA A 20 8.01 0.26 -4.76
CA ALA A 20 6.71 0.88 -4.51
C ALA A 20 6.02 1.33 -5.82
N GLY A 21 6.80 1.83 -6.78
CA GLY A 21 6.29 2.15 -8.11
C GLY A 21 5.84 0.92 -8.89
N ASP A 22 6.54 -0.21 -8.72
CA ASP A 22 6.17 -1.49 -9.33
C ASP A 22 4.90 -2.07 -8.69
N LEU A 23 4.73 -1.92 -7.37
CA LEU A 23 3.54 -2.37 -6.65
C LEU A 23 2.29 -1.56 -7.01
N GLU A 24 2.40 -0.23 -7.12
CA GLU A 24 1.28 0.61 -7.58
C GLU A 24 0.86 0.23 -9.00
N ALA A 25 1.84 0.12 -9.91
CA ALA A 25 1.58 -0.26 -11.30
C ALA A 25 0.94 -1.66 -11.39
N TYR A 26 1.44 -2.62 -10.62
CA TYR A 26 0.89 -3.97 -10.54
C TYR A 26 -0.56 -3.97 -10.02
N CYS A 27 -0.82 -3.26 -8.93
CA CYS A 27 -2.16 -3.14 -8.37
C CYS A 27 -3.15 -2.50 -9.36
N LEU A 28 -2.71 -1.46 -10.08
CA LEU A 28 -3.52 -0.82 -11.12
C LEU A 28 -3.81 -1.77 -12.29
N GLU A 29 -2.86 -2.64 -12.65
CA GLU A 29 -3.06 -3.65 -13.69
C GLU A 29 -4.06 -4.72 -13.24
N VAL A 30 -3.91 -5.27 -12.03
CA VAL A 30 -4.83 -6.28 -11.45
C VAL A 30 -6.24 -5.73 -11.31
N THR A 31 -6.40 -4.46 -10.97
CA THR A 31 -7.72 -3.82 -10.79
C THR A 31 -8.34 -3.33 -12.10
N ALA A 32 -7.61 -3.35 -13.22
CA ALA A 32 -8.10 -2.85 -14.50
C ALA A 32 -9.35 -3.59 -15.01
N ASP A 33 -9.53 -4.86 -14.66
CA ASP A 33 -10.65 -5.71 -15.08
C ASP A 33 -11.87 -5.66 -14.13
N GLY A 34 -12.12 -4.50 -13.52
CA GLY A 34 -13.32 -4.23 -12.71
C GLY A 34 -13.11 -4.25 -11.20
N GLY A 35 -11.85 -4.18 -10.74
CA GLY A 35 -11.51 -3.90 -9.35
C GLY A 35 -11.57 -2.41 -9.02
N ASP A 36 -11.33 -2.07 -7.75
CA ASP A 36 -11.23 -0.69 -7.28
C ASP A 36 -9.75 -0.24 -7.19
N PRO A 37 -9.27 0.62 -8.11
CA PRO A 37 -7.88 1.09 -8.10
C PRO A 37 -7.61 2.17 -7.04
N SER A 38 -8.63 2.68 -6.34
CA SER A 38 -8.49 3.87 -5.49
C SER A 38 -7.55 3.69 -4.30
N GLY A 39 -7.38 2.46 -3.81
CA GLY A 39 -6.44 2.12 -2.75
C GLY A 39 -5.03 1.75 -3.21
N CYS A 40 -4.76 1.62 -4.53
CA CYS A 40 -3.46 1.15 -5.01
C CYS A 40 -2.28 2.06 -4.63
N ALA A 41 -2.47 3.38 -4.73
CA ALA A 41 -1.45 4.34 -4.31
C ALA A 41 -1.21 4.28 -2.79
N CYS A 42 -2.28 4.16 -1.99
CA CYS A 42 -2.19 3.98 -0.54
C CYS A 42 -1.41 2.70 -0.17
N LEU A 43 -1.68 1.60 -0.88
CA LEU A 43 -1.05 0.31 -0.63
C LEU A 43 0.45 0.39 -0.92
N ALA A 44 0.83 1.00 -2.04
CA ALA A 44 2.23 1.22 -2.41
C ALA A 44 2.99 2.12 -1.43
N GLU A 45 2.34 3.14 -0.87
CA GLU A 45 2.94 4.01 0.16
C GLU A 45 3.05 3.32 1.54
N SER A 46 2.14 2.38 1.83
CA SER A 46 2.06 1.71 3.14
C SER A 46 2.85 0.41 3.21
N ALA A 47 3.14 -0.21 2.06
CA ALA A 47 3.89 -1.45 1.98
C ALA A 47 5.38 -1.24 2.28
N ASP A 48 5.94 -2.13 3.09
CA ASP A 48 7.38 -2.28 3.26
C ASP A 48 7.91 -3.28 2.22
N ASP A 49 9.22 -3.53 2.22
CA ASP A 49 9.85 -4.42 1.24
C ASP A 49 9.27 -5.85 1.29
N ALA A 50 8.96 -6.36 2.49
CA ALA A 50 8.42 -7.71 2.66
C ALA A 50 6.98 -7.81 2.18
N MET A 51 6.14 -6.81 2.50
CA MET A 51 4.78 -6.71 1.98
C MET A 51 4.79 -6.55 0.46
N THR A 52 5.72 -5.77 -0.08
CA THR A 52 5.81 -5.53 -1.53
C THR A 52 6.16 -6.82 -2.28
N GLU A 53 7.14 -7.58 -1.82
CA GLU A 53 7.47 -8.89 -2.40
C GLU A 53 6.28 -9.86 -2.34
N GLU A 54 5.55 -9.85 -1.23
CA GLU A 54 4.39 -10.71 -1.03
C GLU A 54 3.21 -10.32 -1.93
N LEU A 55 2.91 -9.03 -2.04
CA LEU A 55 1.81 -8.50 -2.84
C LEU A 55 2.07 -8.61 -4.34
N LEU A 56 3.32 -8.47 -4.78
CA LEU A 56 3.71 -8.70 -6.17
C LEU A 56 3.65 -10.19 -6.58
N ALA A 57 3.60 -11.11 -5.61
CA ALA A 57 3.46 -12.54 -5.86
C ALA A 57 1.99 -13.02 -5.94
N VAL A 58 1.01 -12.13 -5.70
CA VAL A 58 -0.43 -12.47 -5.74
C VAL A 58 -0.89 -12.59 -7.18
N GLU A 59 -1.08 -13.79 -7.73
CA GLU A 59 -1.55 -13.98 -9.11
C GLU A 59 -3.09 -14.01 -9.21
N GLY A 60 -3.79 -14.17 -8.09
CA GLY A 60 -5.25 -14.09 -8.02
C GLY A 60 -5.82 -14.18 -6.61
N GLU A 61 -7.16 -14.23 -6.51
CA GLU A 61 -7.88 -14.23 -5.22
C GLU A 61 -7.45 -15.34 -4.27
N ALA A 62 -7.06 -16.51 -4.78
CA ALA A 62 -6.60 -17.64 -3.97
C ALA A 62 -5.31 -17.33 -3.20
N ASP A 63 -4.46 -16.45 -3.73
CA ASP A 63 -3.20 -16.06 -3.09
C ASP A 63 -3.43 -15.02 -1.99
N MET A 64 -4.57 -14.32 -2.02
CA MET A 64 -4.92 -13.34 -0.99
C MET A 64 -5.13 -13.99 0.39
N GLU A 65 -5.61 -15.24 0.44
CA GLU A 65 -5.71 -16.00 1.69
C GLU A 65 -4.32 -16.35 2.25
N GLY A 66 -3.32 -16.49 1.39
CA GLY A 66 -1.93 -16.79 1.75
C GLY A 66 -1.14 -15.60 2.29
N LEU A 67 -1.65 -14.38 2.09
CA LEU A 67 -0.99 -13.16 2.55
C LEU A 67 -0.83 -13.12 4.07
N SER A 68 0.25 -12.47 4.52
CA SER A 68 0.51 -12.15 5.90
C SER A 68 -0.56 -11.22 6.46
N ASP A 69 -0.72 -11.26 7.79
CA ASP A 69 -1.66 -10.36 8.48
C ASP A 69 -1.30 -8.87 8.27
N ALA A 70 -0.01 -8.57 8.07
CA ALA A 70 0.47 -7.23 7.77
C ALA A 70 -0.02 -6.76 6.39
N SER A 71 0.20 -7.56 5.34
CA SER A 71 -0.26 -7.26 3.98
C SER A 71 -1.79 -7.17 3.89
N LYS A 72 -2.51 -8.10 4.53
CA LYS A 72 -3.98 -8.04 4.63
C LYS A 72 -4.46 -6.81 5.36
N GLY A 73 -3.78 -6.41 6.44
CA GLY A 73 -4.09 -5.19 7.19
C GLY A 73 -3.85 -3.93 6.38
N ALA A 74 -2.78 -3.88 5.59
CA ALA A 74 -2.49 -2.75 4.71
C ALA A 74 -3.56 -2.61 3.61
N ILE A 75 -3.98 -3.72 3.00
CA ILE A 75 -5.10 -3.73 2.05
C ILE A 75 -6.37 -3.22 2.72
N ALA A 76 -6.77 -3.78 3.87
CA ALA A 76 -7.99 -3.34 4.56
C ALA A 76 -7.97 -1.86 4.97
N ALA A 77 -6.79 -1.30 5.27
CA ALA A 77 -6.63 0.11 5.59
C ALA A 77 -6.78 1.02 4.35
N CYS A 78 -6.38 0.54 3.17
CA CYS A 78 -6.44 1.29 1.92
C CYS A 78 -7.79 1.17 1.20
N TRP A 79 -8.59 0.16 1.52
CA TRP A 79 -9.99 0.01 1.08
C TRP A 79 -10.93 -0.19 2.28
N PRO A 80 -11.14 0.83 3.14
CA PRO A 80 -11.93 0.69 4.36
C PRO A 80 -13.44 0.44 4.13
N ASP A 81 -13.92 0.71 2.91
CA ASP A 81 -15.33 0.59 2.51
C ASP A 81 -15.62 -0.65 1.64
N SER A 82 -14.64 -1.53 1.39
CA SER A 82 -14.82 -2.73 0.55
C SER A 82 -15.46 -3.90 1.29
#